data_AF-A0A425W5R0-F1
#
_entry.id   AF-A0A425W5R0-F1
#
_cell.length_a   1.000
_cell.length_b   1.000
_cell.length_c   1.000
_cell.angle_alpha   90.00
_cell.angle_beta   90.00
_cell.angle_gamma   90.00
#
_symmetry.space_group_name_H-M   'P 1'
#
loop_
_entity.id
_entity.type
_entity.pdbx_description
1 polymer ?
#
loop_
_entity_poly.entity_id
_entity_poly.type
_entity_poly.pdbx_seq_one_letter_code
_entity_poly.pdbx_strand_id
1 'polypeptide(L)'
;MSKEIEIGQIVRSKAGRDKGRYMIVVGILDGDHVALCDGDLRKIASPKKKKIKHLAKTNKVLYHIKDRLLSGQKVQNSEIRKALSAYPQDGQQNLNATQK
;
A
#
# COMPACT_ATOMS: atom_id res chain seq x y z
N MET A 1 20.74 -11.37 -1.05
CA MET A 1 19.89 -10.87 -2.16
C MET A 1 18.83 -9.92 -1.62
N SER A 2 19.04 -8.63 -1.77
CA SER A 2 18.04 -7.61 -1.46
C SER A 2 16.90 -7.72 -2.47
N LYS A 3 15.83 -8.48 -2.16
CA LYS A 3 14.59 -8.43 -2.96
C LYS A 3 14.16 -6.97 -3.10
N GLU A 4 14.17 -6.46 -4.32
CA GLU A 4 13.73 -5.11 -4.64
C GLU A 4 12.24 -4.94 -4.33
N ILE A 5 11.80 -3.70 -4.16
CA ILE A 5 10.37 -3.40 -4.02
C ILE A 5 9.72 -3.52 -5.39
N GLU A 6 8.59 -4.23 -5.47
CA GLU A 6 7.86 -4.44 -6.72
C GLU A 6 6.40 -3.97 -6.65
N ILE A 7 5.76 -3.83 -7.81
CA ILE A 7 4.33 -3.49 -7.92
C ILE A 7 3.48 -4.59 -7.28
N GLY A 8 2.45 -4.21 -6.53
CA GLY A 8 1.59 -5.09 -5.75
C GLY A 8 2.17 -5.50 -4.39
N GLN A 9 3.42 -5.13 -4.08
CA GLN A 9 4.05 -5.40 -2.79
C GLN A 9 3.39 -4.57 -1.68
N ILE A 10 3.06 -5.25 -0.58
CA ILE A 10 2.64 -4.57 0.65
C ILE A 10 3.88 -4.07 1.38
N VAL A 11 3.86 -2.81 1.81
CA VAL A 11 4.94 -2.14 2.52
C VAL A 11 4.41 -1.37 3.73
N ARG A 12 5.24 -1.21 4.75
CA ARG A 12 4.96 -0.31 5.88
C ARG A 12 5.79 0.96 5.76
N SER A 13 5.16 2.11 5.94
CA SER A 13 5.87 3.39 5.99
C SER A 13 6.62 3.53 7.33
N LYS A 14 7.94 3.74 7.29
CA LYS A 14 8.79 3.86 8.50
C LYS A 14 8.87 5.29 9.05
N ALA A 15 8.55 6.30 8.23
CA ALA A 15 8.79 7.70 8.57
C ALA A 15 7.84 8.68 7.85
N GLY A 16 7.71 9.90 8.38
CA GLY A 16 6.91 10.99 7.82
C GLY A 16 5.42 10.89 8.16
N ARG A 17 4.58 11.66 7.44
CA ARG A 17 3.14 11.82 7.74
C ARG A 17 2.34 10.51 7.85
N ASP A 18 2.70 9.49 7.08
CA ASP A 18 1.98 8.21 7.06
C ASP A 18 2.78 7.11 7.79
N LYS A 19 3.67 7.48 8.73
CA LYS A 19 4.47 6.51 9.52
C LYS A 19 3.53 5.48 10.17
N GLY A 20 3.94 4.21 10.13
CA GLY A 20 3.21 3.09 10.71
C GLY A 20 2.17 2.44 9.78
N ARG A 21 1.63 3.19 8.82
CA ARG A 21 0.57 2.71 7.92
C ARG A 21 1.09 1.72 6.88
N TYR A 22 0.26 0.73 6.56
CA TYR A 22 0.51 -0.25 5.52
C TYR A 22 -0.13 0.20 4.22
N MET A 23 0.61 0.06 3.12
CA MET A 23 0.23 0.54 1.80
C MET A 23 0.68 -0.47 0.74
N ILE A 24 0.11 -0.37 -0.46
CA ILE A 24 0.50 -1.15 -1.62
C ILE A 24 1.32 -0.27 -2.55
N VAL A 25 2.39 -0.84 -3.10
CA VAL A 25 3.16 -0.24 -4.18
C VAL A 25 2.38 -0.38 -5.48
N VAL A 26 1.93 0.73 -6.04
CA VAL A 26 1.12 0.76 -7.26
C VAL A 26 1.90 1.22 -8.49
N GLY A 27 3.15 1.64 -8.31
CA GLY A 27 4.04 2.02 -9.39
C GLY A 27 5.47 2.26 -8.92
N ILE A 28 6.42 2.02 -9.81
CA ILE A 28 7.83 2.40 -9.66
C ILE A 28 8.04 3.68 -10.46
N LEU A 29 8.48 4.76 -9.81
CA LEU A 29 8.57 6.08 -10.44
C LEU A 29 9.98 6.38 -10.93
N ASP A 30 10.97 6.06 -10.11
CA ASP A 30 12.40 6.24 -10.39
C ASP A 30 13.20 5.26 -9.50
N GLY A 31 14.54 5.30 -9.54
CA GLY A 31 15.40 4.37 -8.80
C GLY A 31 15.26 4.44 -7.27
N ASP A 32 14.75 5.54 -6.73
CA ASP A 32 14.62 5.77 -5.29
C ASP A 32 13.17 5.92 -4.82
N HIS A 33 12.21 6.08 -5.73
CA HIS A 33 10.84 6.43 -5.39
C HIS A 33 9.81 5.47 -6.00
N VAL A 34 8.76 5.25 -5.21
CA VAL A 34 7.59 4.47 -5.58
C VAL A 34 6.31 5.25 -5.32
N ALA A 35 5.24 4.84 -6.00
CA ALA A 35 3.88 5.32 -5.79
C ALA A 35 3.16 4.36 -4.83
N LEU A 36 2.58 4.89 -3.75
CA LEU A 36 1.88 4.12 -2.72
C LEU A 36 0.40 4.46 -2.63
N CYS A 37 -0.42 3.45 -2.40
CA CYS A 37 -1.86 3.57 -2.24
C CYS A 37 -2.34 2.73 -1.05
N ASP A 38 -3.29 3.25 -0.28
CA ASP A 38 -4.00 2.52 0.78
C ASP A 38 -5.52 2.43 0.52
N GLY A 39 -6.00 3.05 -0.57
CA GLY A 39 -7.40 3.06 -0.96
C GLY A 39 -8.30 3.94 -0.06
N ASP A 40 -7.74 4.65 0.90
CA ASP A 40 -8.47 5.52 1.82
C ASP A 40 -7.91 6.95 1.77
N LEU A 41 -6.86 7.23 2.54
CA LEU A 41 -6.16 8.51 2.54
C LEU A 41 -5.42 8.76 1.22
N ARG A 42 -4.83 7.72 0.64
CA ARG A 42 -4.09 7.75 -0.63
C ARG A 42 -4.81 6.86 -1.62
N LYS A 43 -5.58 7.48 -2.51
CA LYS A 43 -6.38 6.80 -3.55
C LYS A 43 -5.50 6.40 -4.74
N ILE A 44 -5.97 5.46 -5.54
CA ILE A 44 -5.26 5.00 -6.75
C ILE A 44 -5.01 6.12 -7.75
N ALA A 45 -5.92 7.10 -7.82
CA ALA A 45 -5.82 8.26 -8.70
C ALA A 45 -4.90 9.37 -8.17
N SER A 46 -4.57 9.34 -6.87
CA SER A 46 -3.67 10.30 -6.22
C SER A 46 -2.68 9.57 -5.30
N PRO A 47 -1.86 8.67 -5.87
CA PRO A 47 -0.96 7.85 -5.08
C PRO A 47 0.16 8.73 -4.52
N LYS A 48 0.72 8.29 -3.39
CA LYS A 48 1.78 9.03 -2.72
C LYS A 48 3.14 8.66 -3.26
N LYS A 49 3.91 9.65 -3.76
CA LYS A 49 5.34 9.49 -4.02
C LYS A 49 6.10 9.31 -2.71
N LYS A 50 6.86 8.22 -2.58
CA LYS A 50 7.61 7.88 -1.36
C LYS A 50 8.98 7.30 -1.69
N LYS A 51 10.03 7.74 -0.97
CA LYS A 51 11.37 7.17 -1.09
C LYS A 51 11.43 5.76 -0.50
N ILE A 52 12.04 4.83 -1.23
CA ILE A 52 12.22 3.42 -0.88
C ILE A 52 12.92 3.26 0.49
N LYS A 53 13.92 4.09 0.78
CA LYS A 53 14.63 4.05 2.09
C LYS A 53 13.73 4.24 3.31
N HIS A 54 12.57 4.90 3.15
CA HIS A 54 11.59 5.11 4.20
C HIS A 54 10.51 4.01 4.27
N LEU A 55 10.68 2.91 3.53
CA LEU A 55 9.77 1.78 3.52
C LEU A 55 10.40 0.57 4.23
N ALA A 56 9.54 -0.19 4.89
CA ALA A 56 9.80 -1.57 5.28
C ALA A 56 9.00 -2.46 4.34
N LYS A 57 9.70 -3.22 3.50
CA LYS A 57 9.05 -4.23 2.65
C LYS A 57 8.53 -5.38 3.50
N THR A 58 7.40 -5.94 3.11
CA THR A 58 6.93 -7.23 3.64
C THR A 58 7.33 -8.35 2.69
N ASN A 59 6.96 -9.59 2.99
CA ASN A 59 7.10 -10.71 2.07
C ASN A 59 5.81 -10.97 1.26
N LYS A 60 4.82 -10.06 1.33
CA LYS A 60 3.50 -10.24 0.70
C LYS A 60 3.34 -9.37 -0.54
N VAL A 61 3.16 -10.04 -1.68
CA VAL A 61 2.77 -9.44 -2.96
C VAL A 61 1.33 -9.84 -3.26
N LEU A 62 0.54 -8.86 -3.70
CA LEU A 62 -0.83 -9.06 -4.14
C LEU A 62 -0.84 -9.20 -5.66
N TYR A 63 -0.63 -10.43 -6.14
CA TYR A 63 -0.52 -10.72 -7.57
C TYR A 63 -1.75 -10.27 -8.36
N HIS A 64 -2.97 -10.47 -7.84
CA HIS A 64 -4.18 -9.98 -8.49
C HIS A 64 -4.21 -8.46 -8.72
N ILE A 65 -3.65 -7.65 -7.80
CA ILE A 65 -3.52 -6.20 -8.01
C ILE A 65 -2.36 -5.91 -8.96
N LYS A 66 -1.23 -6.60 -8.80
CA LYS A 66 -0.06 -6.47 -9.66
C LYS A 66 -0.44 -6.68 -11.13
N ASP A 67 -1.08 -7.81 -11.45
CA ASP A 67 -1.43 -8.19 -12.81
C ASP A 67 -2.41 -7.19 -13.44
N ARG A 68 -3.36 -6.68 -12.66
CA ARG A 68 -4.31 -5.64 -13.11
C ARG A 68 -3.61 -4.31 -13.39
N LEU A 69 -2.71 -3.88 -12.50
CA LEU A 69 -1.93 -2.66 -12.73
C LEU A 69 -1.03 -2.78 -13.96
N LEU A 70 -0.35 -3.92 -14.12
CA LEU A 70 0.54 -4.17 -15.26
C LEU A 70 -0.22 -4.31 -16.59
N SER A 71 -1.45 -4.83 -16.57
CA SER A 71 -2.33 -4.90 -17.74
C SER A 71 -3.11 -3.62 -18.02
N GLY A 72 -2.90 -2.55 -17.24
CA GLY A 72 -3.61 -1.28 -17.40
C GLY A 72 -5.08 -1.32 -16.99
N GLN A 73 -5.51 -2.40 -16.32
CA GLN A 73 -6.88 -2.51 -15.80
C GLN A 73 -7.06 -1.61 -14.58
N LYS A 74 -8.25 -1.00 -14.47
CA LYS A 74 -8.60 -0.17 -13.32
C LYS A 74 -8.65 -1.02 -12.05
N VAL A 75 -7.94 -0.61 -11.00
CA VAL A 75 -8.05 -1.17 -9.64
C VAL A 75 -8.89 -0.22 -8.78
N GLN A 76 -9.80 -0.76 -7.98
CA GLN A 76 -10.69 0.06 -7.15
C GLN A 76 -10.10 0.32 -5.76
N ASN A 77 -10.40 1.48 -5.18
CA ASN A 77 -9.97 1.82 -3.83
C ASN A 77 -10.53 0.85 -2.76
N SER A 78 -11.75 0.36 -2.93
CA SER A 78 -12.40 -0.62 -2.04
C SER A 78 -11.65 -1.95 -1.98
N GLU A 79 -11.17 -2.43 -3.13
CA GLU A 79 -10.35 -3.64 -3.25
C GLU A 79 -9.03 -3.49 -2.50
N ILE A 80 -8.36 -2.34 -2.64
CA ILE A 80 -7.12 -2.04 -1.91
C ILE A 80 -7.37 -2.01 -0.40
N ARG A 81 -8.42 -1.34 0.06
CA ARG A 81 -8.79 -1.32 1.49
C ARG A 81 -9.07 -2.72 2.03
N LYS A 82 -9.79 -3.55 1.26
CA LYS A 82 -10.07 -4.95 1.63
C LYS A 82 -8.79 -5.78 1.68
N ALA A 83 -7.87 -5.58 0.75
CA ALA A 83 -6.59 -6.29 0.76
C ALA A 83 -5.68 -5.90 1.93
N LEU A 84 -5.82 -4.67 2.43
CA LEU A 84 -5.05 -4.16 3.58
C LEU A 84 -5.76 -4.33 4.93
N SER A 85 -6.98 -4.86 4.98
CA SER A 85 -7.76 -4.95 6.23
C SER A 85 -7.13 -5.86 7.30
N ALA A 86 -6.32 -6.83 6.86
CA ALA A 86 -5.56 -7.70 7.76
C ALA A 86 -4.31 -7.03 8.36
N TYR A 87 -3.99 -5.80 7.95
CA TYR A 87 -2.84 -5.04 8.44
C TYR A 87 -3.31 -3.91 9.36
N PRO A 88 -2.70 -3.76 10.55
CA PRO A 88 -3.07 -2.68 11.47
C PRO A 88 -2.74 -1.33 10.83
N GLN A 89 -3.73 -0.43 10.81
CA GLN A 89 -3.56 0.93 10.33
C GLN A 89 -3.49 1.88 11.52
N ASP A 90 -2.32 2.49 11.74
CA ASP A 90 -2.17 3.53 12.75
C ASP A 90 -3.10 4.70 12.38
N GLY A 91 -4.09 4.97 13.24
CA GLY A 91 -5.10 6.02 13.05
C GLY A 91 -6.55 5.56 12.99
N GLN A 92 -6.85 4.25 13.03
CA GLN A 92 -8.20 3.75 13.29
C GLN A 92 -8.35 3.44 14.78
N GLN A 93 -8.91 4.40 15.52
CA GLN A 93 -9.57 4.10 16.78
C GLN A 93 -10.71 3.12 16.48
N ASN A 94 -10.80 2.04 17.26
CA ASN A 94 -11.92 1.13 17.25
C ASN A 94 -13.23 1.90 17.45
N LEU A 95 -14.01 2.07 16.38
CA LEU A 95 -15.42 2.38 16.49
C LEU A 95 -16.17 1.08 16.22
N ASN A 96 -16.63 0.48 17.33
CA ASN A 96 -17.70 -0.51 17.43
C ASN A 96 -17.38 -1.94 16.98
N ALA A 97 -16.81 -2.73 17.90
CA ALA A 97 -17.25 -4.10 18.09
C ALA A 97 -18.44 -4.12 19.07
N THR A 98 -19.52 -3.42 18.73
CA THR A 98 -20.86 -3.72 19.27
C THR A 98 -21.40 -4.89 18.46
N GLN A 99 -21.29 -6.09 19.02
CA GLN A 99 -22.19 -7.23 18.81
C GLN A 99 -21.69 -8.41 19.66
N LYS A 100 -22.11 -8.42 20.92
CA LYS A 100 -22.75 -9.58 21.55
C LYS A 100 -23.79 -9.08 22.53
#